data_AF-A0A2G5CIG0-F1
#
_entry.id   AF-A0A2G5CIG0-F1
#
_cell.length_a   1.000
_cell.length_b   1.000
_cell.length_c   1.000
_cell.angle_alpha   90.00
_cell.angle_beta   90.00
_cell.angle_gamma   90.00
#
_symmetry.space_group_name_H-M   'P 1'
#
loop_
_entity.id
_entity.type
_entity.pdbx_description
1 polymer ?
#
loop_
_entity_poly.entity_id
_entity_poly.type
_entity_poly.pdbx_seq_one_letter_code
_entity_poly.pdbx_strand_id
1 'polypeptide(L)'
;MVDVGGVTACHGFRSSFRTTQYGLSLMDVSSTMILTPGPVLDFLLTNQNLKDPRCIDWGKAKKMLKNMRAKARHNNVEFKRIGSSEKACNQQYFPWKMRSGDGSTEEIVGITVYEYFAKNRKIALDNSAYMPCLDVGKPKRPNYLSLELRYIVSLQQYTKVLSSMQIAFLVEKQRQKAEKRIQLVTDAVKNYCYDDDPMLKAYGISIQKQLAAFERHDKCTNVGSAMVKTAFLIKGNGTLIGRQLLVV
;
A
#
# COMPACT_ATOMS: atom_id res chain seq x y z
N MET A 1 5.22 4.25 -12.45
CA MET A 1 4.30 4.40 -11.31
C MET A 1 3.27 5.47 -11.65
N VAL A 2 2.05 5.39 -11.13
CA VAL A 2 0.99 6.38 -11.40
C VAL A 2 0.39 6.83 -10.06
N ASP A 3 0.40 8.12 -9.75
CA ASP A 3 -0.25 8.65 -8.53
C ASP A 3 -1.76 8.83 -8.76
N VAL A 4 -2.54 8.35 -7.79
CA VAL A 4 -4.01 8.24 -7.83
C VAL A 4 -4.58 8.89 -6.56
N GLY A 5 -4.18 10.14 -6.32
CA GLY A 5 -4.68 10.94 -5.20
C GLY A 5 -4.16 10.47 -3.84
N GLY A 6 -2.83 10.52 -3.66
CA GLY A 6 -2.16 10.14 -2.41
C GLY A 6 -1.85 8.64 -2.30
N VAL A 7 -2.15 7.87 -3.34
CA VAL A 7 -1.83 6.44 -3.46
C VAL A 7 -1.21 6.21 -4.82
N THR A 8 -0.05 5.57 -4.84
CA THR A 8 0.69 5.28 -6.06
C THR A 8 0.46 3.85 -6.54
N ALA A 9 0.02 3.71 -7.78
CA ALA A 9 -0.03 2.45 -8.51
C ALA A 9 1.36 2.04 -9.00
N CYS A 10 1.86 0.94 -8.43
CA CYS A 10 3.11 0.30 -8.80
C CYS A 10 2.80 -0.87 -9.74
N HIS A 11 3.31 -0.80 -10.96
CA HIS A 11 3.20 -1.89 -11.92
C HIS A 11 4.41 -2.80 -11.73
N GLY A 12 4.19 -4.09 -11.79
CA GLY A 12 5.24 -5.08 -11.70
C GLY A 12 4.75 -6.43 -12.15
N PHE A 13 5.43 -7.47 -11.67
CA PHE A 13 5.15 -8.84 -12.06
C PHE A 13 4.84 -9.67 -10.83
N ARG A 14 3.80 -10.49 -10.94
CA ARG A 14 3.50 -11.53 -9.97
C ARG A 14 4.10 -12.83 -10.49
N SER A 15 5.18 -13.27 -9.85
CA SER A 15 5.80 -14.56 -10.14
C SER A 15 5.21 -15.63 -9.20
N SER A 16 4.53 -16.62 -9.77
CA SER A 16 3.96 -17.77 -9.05
C SER A 16 3.81 -18.95 -10.00
N PHE A 17 4.30 -20.12 -9.62
CA PHE A 17 4.04 -21.35 -10.36
C PHE A 17 2.57 -21.74 -10.27
N ARG A 18 1.91 -21.93 -11.41
CA ARG A 18 0.53 -22.41 -11.52
C ARG A 18 0.48 -23.63 -12.42
N THR A 19 -0.16 -24.69 -11.94
CA THR A 19 -0.41 -25.88 -12.74
C THR A 19 -1.41 -25.59 -13.86
N THR A 20 -1.11 -26.11 -15.03
CA THR A 20 -1.96 -26.09 -16.23
C THR A 20 -1.91 -27.49 -16.84
N GLN A 21 -2.86 -27.80 -17.73
CA GLN A 21 -2.91 -29.09 -18.43
C GLN A 21 -1.66 -29.38 -19.29
N TYR A 22 -0.87 -28.35 -19.61
CA TYR A 22 0.33 -28.45 -20.43
C TYR A 22 1.62 -28.17 -19.66
N GLY A 23 1.58 -28.09 -18.32
CA GLY A 23 2.76 -27.80 -17.49
C GLY A 23 2.53 -26.66 -16.50
N LEU A 24 3.61 -26.04 -16.02
CA LEU A 24 3.53 -24.91 -15.09
C LEU A 24 3.54 -23.58 -15.84
N SER A 25 2.96 -22.53 -15.24
CA SER A 25 3.03 -21.12 -15.65
C SER A 25 3.70 -20.30 -14.54
N LEU A 26 4.56 -19.34 -14.88
CA LEU A 26 5.35 -18.59 -13.88
C LEU A 26 4.90 -17.14 -13.62
N MET A 27 4.50 -16.37 -14.63
CA MET A 27 4.48 -14.90 -14.48
C MET A 27 3.21 -14.27 -15.05
N ASP A 28 2.70 -13.26 -14.33
CA ASP A 28 1.67 -12.34 -14.83
C ASP A 28 2.01 -10.89 -14.48
N VAL A 29 1.49 -9.94 -15.27
CA VAL A 29 1.53 -8.51 -14.93
C VAL A 29 0.59 -8.26 -13.77
N SER A 30 1.06 -7.47 -12.80
CA SER A 30 0.26 -7.09 -11.64
C SER A 30 0.47 -5.62 -11.30
N SER A 31 -0.56 -5.00 -10.73
CA SER A 31 -0.47 -3.64 -10.21
C SER A 31 -0.82 -3.67 -8.73
N THR A 32 0.06 -3.12 -7.89
CA THR A 32 -0.16 -2.98 -6.45
C THR A 32 -0.24 -1.50 -6.10
N MET A 33 -1.15 -1.16 -5.18
CA MET A 33 -1.26 0.20 -4.67
C MET A 33 -0.38 0.37 -3.44
N ILE A 34 0.41 1.44 -3.40
CA ILE A 34 1.20 1.84 -2.23
C ILE A 34 0.83 3.25 -1.80
N LEU A 35 0.93 3.55 -0.51
CA LEU A 35 0.78 4.91 -0.03
C LEU A 35 1.91 5.80 -0.54
N THR A 36 1.55 6.99 -1.03
CA THR A 36 2.53 8.01 -1.39
C THR A 36 3.12 8.59 -0.09
N PRO A 37 4.46 8.56 0.11
CA PRO A 37 5.08 9.13 1.29
C PRO A 37 4.87 10.65 1.30
N GLY A 38 4.47 11.21 2.43
CA GLY A 38 4.08 12.61 2.53
C GLY A 38 3.45 12.96 3.86
N PRO A 39 3.16 14.24 4.13
CA PRO A 39 2.39 14.65 5.30
C PRO A 39 1.03 13.94 5.33
N VAL A 40 0.60 13.50 6.52
CA VAL A 40 -0.68 12.78 6.66
C VAL A 40 -1.86 13.69 6.28
N LEU A 41 -1.76 15.00 6.58
CA LEU A 41 -2.79 15.97 6.23
C LEU A 41 -2.96 16.10 4.72
N ASP A 42 -1.86 16.25 3.98
CA ASP A 42 -1.88 16.34 2.52
C ASP A 42 -2.48 15.09 1.88
N PHE A 43 -2.12 13.91 2.39
CA PHE A 43 -2.73 12.65 1.94
C PHE A 43 -4.26 12.65 2.11
N LEU A 44 -4.77 13.12 3.25
CA LEU A 44 -6.22 13.22 3.48
C LEU A 44 -6.88 14.19 2.50
N LEU A 45 -6.27 15.35 2.27
CA LEU A 45 -6.75 16.36 1.34
C LEU A 45 -6.80 15.82 -0.08
N THR A 46 -5.69 15.28 -0.58
CA THR A 46 -5.60 14.76 -1.95
C THR A 46 -6.54 13.58 -2.18
N ASN A 47 -6.62 12.64 -1.23
CA ASN A 47 -7.43 11.43 -1.41
C ASN A 47 -8.94 11.72 -1.35
N GLN A 48 -9.35 12.73 -0.58
CA GLN A 48 -10.74 13.21 -0.55
C GLN A 48 -11.04 14.31 -1.57
N ASN A 49 -10.04 14.72 -2.37
CA ASN A 49 -10.14 15.81 -3.34
C ASN A 49 -10.59 17.15 -2.69
N LEU A 50 -9.98 17.50 -1.57
CA LEU A 50 -10.27 18.71 -0.79
C LEU A 50 -9.13 19.72 -0.90
N LYS A 51 -9.46 21.00 -0.86
CA LYS A 51 -8.50 22.11 -0.76
C LYS A 51 -8.34 22.64 0.66
N ASP A 52 -9.43 22.60 1.44
CA ASP A 52 -9.45 23.12 2.81
C ASP A 52 -9.45 21.96 3.83
N PRO A 53 -8.49 21.95 4.78
CA PRO A 53 -8.46 20.98 5.88
C PRO A 53 -9.72 20.92 6.75
N ARG A 54 -10.50 21.99 6.82
CA ARG A 54 -11.74 22.05 7.61
C ARG A 54 -12.86 21.21 7.01
N CYS A 55 -12.79 20.88 5.73
CA CYS A 55 -13.79 20.10 5.01
C CYS A 55 -13.55 18.59 5.08
N ILE A 56 -12.55 18.12 5.85
CA ILE A 56 -12.20 16.70 5.93
C ILE A 56 -13.37 15.89 6.50
N ASP A 57 -13.81 14.87 5.75
CA ASP A 57 -14.73 13.86 6.25
C ASP A 57 -13.94 12.91 7.18
N TRP A 58 -14.10 13.12 8.49
CA TRP A 58 -13.43 12.31 9.50
C TRP A 58 -13.90 10.86 9.53
N GLY A 59 -15.13 10.56 9.10
CA GLY A 59 -15.63 9.18 8.97
C GLY A 59 -14.83 8.40 7.93
N LYS A 60 -14.56 9.01 6.77
CA LYS A 60 -13.68 8.46 5.73
C LYS A 60 -12.21 8.46 6.16
N ALA A 61 -11.72 9.56 6.72
CA ALA A 61 -10.32 9.69 7.16
C ALA A 61 -9.95 8.60 8.18
N LYS A 62 -10.83 8.30 9.14
CA LYS A 62 -10.61 7.22 10.13
C LYS A 62 -10.44 5.85 9.45
N LYS A 63 -11.17 5.56 8.37
CA LYS A 63 -11.02 4.29 7.62
C LYS A 63 -9.73 4.26 6.80
N MET A 64 -9.39 5.37 6.15
CA MET A 64 -8.20 5.50 5.30
C MET A 64 -6.90 5.35 6.10
N LEU A 65 -6.82 6.00 7.26
CA LEU A 65 -5.63 5.95 8.12
C LEU A 65 -5.54 4.67 8.97
N LYS A 66 -6.52 3.76 8.90
CA LYS A 66 -6.56 2.55 9.75
C LYS A 66 -5.35 1.66 9.47
N ASN A 67 -4.59 1.35 10.52
CA ASN A 67 -3.37 0.53 10.49
C ASN A 67 -2.20 1.13 9.68
N MET A 68 -2.28 2.41 9.32
CA MET A 68 -1.20 3.11 8.62
C MET A 68 -0.01 3.33 9.57
N ARG A 69 1.21 3.16 9.05
CA ARG A 69 2.44 3.57 9.73
C ARG A 69 2.78 5.00 9.34
N ALA A 70 3.14 5.80 10.32
CA ALA A 70 3.61 7.16 10.11
C ALA A 70 4.78 7.43 11.04
N LYS A 71 5.64 8.37 10.63
CA LYS A 71 6.73 8.90 11.45
C LYS A 71 6.35 10.26 12.00
N ALA A 72 6.84 10.54 13.19
CA ALA A 72 6.72 11.82 13.85
C ALA A 72 7.81 12.78 13.34
N ARG A 73 7.45 14.01 12.95
CA ARG A 73 8.46 14.98 12.49
C ARG A 73 9.45 15.41 13.58
N HIS A 74 9.00 15.48 14.83
CA HIS A 74 9.78 16.06 15.93
C HIS A 74 10.78 15.09 16.58
N ASN A 75 10.63 13.78 16.40
CA ASN A 75 11.55 12.78 16.98
C ASN A 75 11.83 11.58 16.07
N ASN A 76 11.34 11.59 14.82
CA ASN A 76 11.50 10.54 13.81
C ASN A 76 11.06 9.13 14.26
N VAL A 77 10.25 9.03 15.31
CA VAL A 77 9.72 7.74 15.76
C VAL A 77 8.60 7.30 14.82
N GLU A 78 8.74 6.08 14.29
CA GLU A 78 7.70 5.40 13.55
C GLU A 78 6.70 4.75 14.50
N PHE A 79 5.43 4.84 14.15
CA PHE A 79 4.34 4.22 14.90
C PHE A 79 3.25 3.79 13.94
N LYS A 80 2.47 2.80 14.38
CA LYS A 80 1.23 2.41 13.73
C LYS A 80 0.07 3.14 14.39
N ARG A 81 -0.79 3.80 13.59
CA ARG A 81 -2.02 4.40 14.11
C ARG A 81 -2.95 3.31 14.64
N ILE A 82 -3.46 3.52 15.85
CA ILE A 82 -4.46 2.66 16.49
C ILE A 82 -5.85 3.29 16.39
N GLY A 83 -5.94 4.61 16.56
CA GLY A 83 -7.21 5.31 16.65
C GLY A 83 -7.10 6.79 16.32
N SER A 84 -8.16 7.52 16.64
CA SER A 84 -8.21 8.98 16.59
C SER A 84 -8.98 9.44 17.80
N SER A 85 -8.53 10.53 18.42
CA SER A 85 -9.18 11.10 19.59
C SER A 85 -10.61 11.54 19.29
N GLU A 86 -11.44 11.52 20.33
CA GLU A 86 -12.80 12.06 20.26
C GLU A 86 -12.81 13.59 20.26
N LYS A 87 -11.89 14.21 21.00
CA LYS A 87 -11.74 15.66 21.11
C LYS A 87 -10.65 16.17 20.16
N ALA A 88 -10.74 17.45 19.79
CA ALA A 88 -9.71 18.13 19.03
C ALA A 88 -8.42 18.32 19.85
N CYS A 89 -7.28 18.57 19.20
CA CYS A 89 -5.99 18.65 19.89
C CYS A 89 -5.88 19.80 20.91
N ASN A 90 -6.66 20.86 20.76
CA ASN A 90 -6.78 21.94 21.75
C ASN A 90 -7.67 21.59 22.96
N GLN A 91 -8.42 20.49 22.91
CA GLN A 91 -9.33 20.03 23.96
C GLN A 91 -8.97 18.63 24.48
N GLN A 92 -8.04 17.95 23.82
CA GLN A 92 -7.57 16.62 24.18
C GLN A 92 -6.50 16.73 25.25
N TYR A 93 -6.87 16.42 26.49
CA TYR A 93 -5.95 16.38 27.61
C TYR A 93 -5.25 15.01 27.72
N PHE A 94 -4.05 15.03 28.28
CA PHE A 94 -3.34 13.84 28.70
C PHE A 94 -2.50 14.12 29.97
N PRO A 95 -2.24 13.11 30.81
CA PRO A 95 -1.39 13.27 31.97
C PRO A 95 0.05 13.52 31.53
N TRP A 96 0.59 14.68 31.88
CA TRP A 96 1.98 15.05 31.62
C TRP A 96 2.76 15.09 32.92
N LYS A 97 3.88 14.35 32.95
CA LYS A 97 4.81 14.36 34.07
C LYS A 97 5.73 15.55 33.93
N MET A 98 5.52 16.56 34.78
CA MET A 98 6.44 17.68 34.92
C MET A 98 7.43 17.38 36.04
N ARG A 99 8.72 17.67 35.80
CA ARG A 99 9.70 17.70 36.87
C ARG A 99 9.60 19.06 37.54
N SER A 100 9.30 19.10 38.84
CA SER A 100 9.38 20.34 39.61
C SER A 100 10.81 20.89 39.62
N GLY A 101 10.95 22.21 39.80
CA GLY A 101 12.24 22.91 39.78
C GLY A 101 13.23 22.47 40.86
N ASP A 102 12.76 21.72 41.86
CA ASP A 102 13.54 21.10 42.94
C ASP A 102 14.07 19.70 42.59
N GLY A 103 13.62 19.10 41.47
CA GLY A 103 14.04 17.77 41.01
C GLY A 103 13.53 16.58 41.85
N SER A 104 12.83 16.83 42.96
CA SER A 104 12.40 15.80 43.92
C SER A 104 10.97 15.30 43.73
N THR A 105 10.11 16.07 43.06
CA THR A 105 8.67 15.74 42.96
C THR A 105 8.22 15.65 41.49
N GLU A 106 7.67 14.50 41.10
CA GLU A 106 6.99 14.33 39.81
C GLU A 106 5.52 14.74 39.96
N GLU A 107 5.17 15.94 39.51
CA GLU A 107 3.77 16.35 39.43
C GLU A 107 3.17 15.90 38.10
N ILE A 108 2.01 15.24 38.17
CA ILE A 108 1.23 14.86 36.99
C ILE A 108 0.18 15.95 36.76
N VAL A 109 0.42 16.79 35.76
CA VAL A 109 -0.49 17.87 35.37
C VAL A 109 -1.21 17.48 34.08
N GLY A 110 -2.51 17.77 34.00
CA GLY A 110 -3.25 17.65 32.76
C GLY A 110 -2.89 18.80 31.82
N ILE A 111 -2.33 18.49 30.65
CA ILE A 111 -2.06 19.47 29.59
C ILE A 111 -2.73 19.03 28.29
N THR A 112 -3.14 19.99 27.48
CA THR A 112 -3.68 19.69 26.14
C THR A 112 -2.56 19.29 25.18
N VAL A 113 -2.89 18.50 24.15
CA VAL A 113 -1.94 18.14 23.09
C VAL A 113 -1.40 19.41 22.41
N TYR A 114 -2.27 20.37 22.12
CA TYR A 114 -1.90 21.65 21.53
C TYR A 114 -0.88 22.42 22.39
N GLU A 115 -1.19 22.62 23.67
CA GLU A 115 -0.29 23.37 24.57
C GLU A 115 1.04 22.66 24.79
N TYR A 116 1.04 21.33 24.87
CA TYR A 116 2.28 20.57 25.00
C TYR A 116 3.22 20.81 23.80
N PHE A 117 2.69 20.78 22.57
CA PHE A 117 3.51 21.05 21.39
C PHE A 117 3.92 22.52 21.31
N ALA A 118 3.02 23.45 21.59
CA ALA A 118 3.30 24.88 21.54
C ALA A 118 4.30 25.34 22.61
N LYS A 119 4.05 25.02 23.88
CA LYS A 119 4.84 25.48 25.04
C LYS A 119 6.08 24.63 25.27
N ASN A 120 5.94 23.30 25.34
CA ASN A 120 7.06 22.42 25.70
C ASN A 120 7.95 22.05 24.52
N ARG A 121 7.38 21.90 23.31
CA ARG A 121 8.15 21.56 22.10
C ARG A 121 8.48 22.75 21.21
N LYS A 122 7.89 23.93 21.46
CA LYS A 122 8.05 25.14 20.62
C LYS A 122 7.66 24.90 19.17
N ILE A 123 6.60 24.12 18.95
CA ILE A 123 6.05 23.79 17.64
C ILE A 123 4.62 24.34 17.57
N ALA A 124 4.42 25.34 16.72
CA ALA A 124 3.08 25.85 16.43
C ALA A 124 2.28 24.82 15.61
N LEU A 125 1.00 24.68 15.94
CA LEU A 125 0.04 23.85 15.21
C LEU A 125 -0.98 24.78 14.58
N ASP A 126 -0.81 25.11 13.30
CA ASP A 126 -1.59 26.15 12.64
C ASP A 126 -2.98 25.63 12.26
N ASN A 127 -3.02 24.44 11.65
CA ASN A 127 -4.25 23.84 11.14
C ASN A 127 -4.82 22.78 12.07
N SER A 128 -3.95 22.06 12.77
CA SER A 128 -4.34 20.84 13.50
C SER A 128 -4.89 21.07 14.90
N ALA A 129 -4.92 22.31 15.40
CA ALA A 129 -5.43 22.63 16.74
C ALA A 129 -6.89 22.19 16.94
N TYR A 130 -7.73 22.43 15.94
CA TYR A 130 -9.16 22.11 15.96
C TYR A 130 -9.50 20.74 15.33
N MET A 131 -8.48 19.92 15.05
CA MET A 131 -8.64 18.59 14.45
C MET A 131 -8.44 17.50 15.51
N PRO A 132 -9.02 16.30 15.33
CA PRO A 132 -8.71 15.16 16.16
C PRO A 132 -7.24 14.79 16.03
N CYS A 133 -6.67 14.33 17.14
CA CYS A 133 -5.33 13.79 17.19
C CYS A 133 -5.35 12.31 16.75
N LEU A 134 -4.19 11.80 16.36
CA LEU A 134 -3.95 10.38 16.13
C LEU A 134 -3.58 9.68 17.44
N ASP A 135 -4.23 8.55 17.70
CA ASP A 135 -3.91 7.70 18.84
C ASP A 135 -2.90 6.64 18.41
N VAL A 136 -1.79 6.54 19.15
CA VAL A 136 -0.70 5.62 18.88
C VAL A 136 -0.22 4.94 20.16
N GLY A 137 0.60 3.90 20.04
CA GLY A 137 1.19 3.24 21.20
C GLY A 137 0.31 2.12 21.76
N LYS A 138 -0.24 2.25 22.97
CA LYS A 138 -1.05 1.19 23.61
C LYS A 138 -2.52 1.57 23.62
N PRO A 139 -3.46 0.68 23.23
CA PRO A 139 -4.90 1.02 23.20
C PRO A 139 -5.47 1.53 24.53
N LYS A 140 -5.02 0.98 25.66
CA LYS A 140 -5.50 1.37 27.00
C LYS A 140 -4.90 2.70 27.51
N ARG A 141 -3.75 3.11 26.96
CA ARG A 141 -3.03 4.35 27.31
C ARG A 141 -2.35 4.89 26.05
N PRO A 142 -3.15 5.50 25.15
CA PRO A 142 -2.62 5.98 23.89
C PRO A 142 -1.76 7.22 24.09
N ASN A 143 -0.79 7.40 23.21
CA ASN A 143 -0.11 8.68 23.01
C ASN A 143 -0.86 9.45 21.91
N TYR A 144 -1.13 10.72 22.16
CA TYR A 144 -1.85 11.58 21.23
C TYR A 144 -0.90 12.43 20.41
N LEU A 145 -1.19 12.53 19.12
CA LEU A 145 -0.29 13.17 18.16
C LEU A 145 -1.09 13.98 17.15
N SER A 146 -0.76 15.26 16.99
CA SER A 146 -1.36 16.10 15.95
C SER A 146 -0.99 15.61 14.55
N LEU A 147 -1.94 15.71 13.61
CA LEU A 147 -1.82 15.23 12.21
C LEU A 147 -0.72 15.96 11.42
N GLU A 148 -0.55 17.25 11.70
CA GLU A 148 0.41 18.13 11.04
C GLU A 148 1.87 17.73 11.30
N LEU A 149 2.12 17.04 12.41
CA LEU A 149 3.45 16.57 12.78
C LEU A 149 3.72 15.14 12.31
N ARG A 150 2.93 14.61 11.37
CA ARG A 150 3.00 13.21 10.92
C ARG A 150 3.29 13.10 9.45
N TYR A 151 4.09 12.10 9.12
CA TYR A 151 4.50 11.80 7.76
C TYR A 151 4.33 10.31 7.48
N ILE A 152 3.72 9.95 6.37
CA ILE A 152 3.48 8.58 5.93
C ILE A 152 4.80 7.95 5.50
N VAL A 153 5.12 6.77 6.04
CA VAL A 153 6.32 6.01 5.66
C VAL A 153 6.12 5.38 4.27
N SER A 154 7.18 5.28 3.47
CA SER A 154 7.14 4.67 2.14
C SER A 154 6.87 3.16 2.17
N LEU A 155 6.62 2.58 0.99
CA LEU A 155 6.50 1.13 0.77
C LEU A 155 5.42 0.45 1.62
N GLN A 156 4.33 1.17 1.90
CA GLN A 156 3.18 0.61 2.58
C GLN A 156 2.08 0.29 1.58
N GLN A 157 1.66 -0.98 1.53
CA GLN A 157 0.57 -1.39 0.67
C GLN A 157 -0.74 -0.71 1.09
N TYR A 158 -1.42 -0.11 0.12
CA TYR A 158 -2.74 0.47 0.30
C TYR A 158 -3.81 -0.56 -0.07
N THR A 159 -4.55 -1.02 0.93
CA THR A 159 -5.58 -2.07 0.79
C THR A 159 -7.00 -1.55 0.92
N LYS A 160 -7.18 -0.24 1.12
CA LYS A 160 -8.52 0.34 1.26
C LYS A 160 -9.14 0.53 -0.12
N VAL A 161 -10.47 0.52 -0.15
CA VAL A 161 -11.25 0.75 -1.36
C VAL A 161 -10.95 2.15 -1.89
N LEU A 162 -10.71 2.24 -3.20
CA LEU A 162 -10.52 3.49 -3.92
C LEU A 162 -11.87 4.13 -4.24
N SER A 163 -11.91 5.46 -4.36
CA SER A 163 -13.11 6.16 -4.83
C SER A 163 -13.40 5.86 -6.30
N SER A 164 -14.64 6.05 -6.75
CA SER A 164 -15.01 5.84 -8.16
C SER A 164 -14.18 6.68 -9.12
N MET A 165 -13.84 7.92 -8.73
CA MET A 165 -12.97 8.80 -9.51
C MET A 165 -11.54 8.25 -9.60
N GLN A 166 -10.99 7.75 -8.49
CA GLN A 166 -9.67 7.12 -8.46
C GLN A 166 -9.62 5.85 -9.31
N ILE A 167 -10.67 5.03 -9.25
CA ILE A 167 -10.79 3.81 -10.07
C ILE A 167 -10.85 4.17 -11.56
N ALA A 168 -11.69 5.13 -11.94
CA ALA A 168 -11.81 5.56 -13.33
C ALA A 168 -10.48 6.09 -13.87
N PHE A 169 -9.82 6.99 -13.13
CA PHE A 169 -8.51 7.52 -13.48
C PHE A 169 -7.44 6.42 -13.58
N LEU A 170 -7.43 5.50 -12.62
CA LEU A 170 -6.50 4.37 -12.63
C LEU A 170 -6.74 3.51 -13.87
N VAL A 171 -7.98 3.10 -14.16
CA VAL A 171 -8.31 2.27 -15.33
C VAL A 171 -7.90 2.95 -16.63
N GLU A 172 -8.15 4.25 -16.77
CA GLU A 172 -7.74 5.03 -17.93
C GLU A 172 -6.22 5.01 -18.12
N LYS A 173 -5.45 5.24 -17.04
CA LYS A 173 -3.97 5.21 -17.08
C LYS A 173 -3.39 3.79 -17.18
N GLN A 174 -4.09 2.78 -16.67
CA GLN A 174 -3.69 1.36 -16.75
C GLN A 174 -4.04 0.72 -18.08
N ARG A 175 -4.84 1.37 -18.94
CA ARG A 175 -5.26 0.80 -20.21
C ARG A 175 -4.03 0.50 -21.08
N GLN A 176 -3.73 -0.78 -21.24
CA GLN A 176 -2.63 -1.26 -22.07
C GLN A 176 -3.16 -2.12 -23.22
N LYS A 177 -2.56 -1.95 -24.41
CA LYS A 177 -2.81 -2.86 -25.54
C LYS A 177 -2.23 -4.23 -25.23
N ALA A 178 -2.87 -5.30 -25.72
CA ALA A 178 -2.44 -6.68 -25.49
C ALA A 178 -0.99 -6.92 -25.94
N GLU A 179 -0.60 -6.40 -27.10
CA GLU A 179 0.77 -6.48 -27.65
C GLU A 179 1.81 -5.93 -26.67
N LYS A 180 1.57 -4.74 -26.10
CA LYS A 180 2.47 -4.13 -25.11
C LYS A 180 2.58 -4.98 -23.86
N ARG A 181 1.48 -5.57 -23.39
CA ARG A 181 1.49 -6.46 -22.22
C ARG A 181 2.31 -7.72 -22.47
N ILE A 182 2.18 -8.32 -23.66
CA ILE A 182 2.97 -9.49 -24.08
C ILE A 182 4.46 -9.14 -24.11
N GLN A 183 4.82 -8.01 -24.70
CA GLN A 183 6.20 -7.52 -24.73
C GLN A 183 6.76 -7.33 -23.33
N LEU A 184 6.05 -6.60 -22.45
CA LEU A 184 6.48 -6.37 -21.07
C LEU A 184 6.81 -7.67 -20.31
N VAL A 185 5.96 -8.69 -20.44
CA VAL A 185 6.20 -9.98 -19.76
C VAL A 185 7.34 -10.75 -20.40
N THR A 186 7.41 -10.76 -21.73
CA THR A 186 8.48 -11.44 -22.46
C THR A 186 9.85 -10.84 -22.12
N ASP A 187 9.94 -9.51 -22.07
CA ASP A 187 11.15 -8.79 -21.72
C ASP A 187 11.52 -9.01 -20.25
N ALA A 188 10.55 -9.03 -19.35
CA ALA A 188 10.81 -9.33 -17.93
C ALA A 188 11.42 -10.73 -17.73
N VAL A 189 10.86 -11.76 -18.36
CA VAL A 189 11.41 -13.12 -18.25
C VAL A 189 12.82 -13.23 -18.84
N LYS A 190 13.10 -12.54 -19.95
CA LYS A 190 14.44 -12.48 -20.51
C LYS A 190 15.42 -11.78 -19.56
N ASN A 191 15.02 -10.66 -18.98
CA ASN A 191 15.88 -9.82 -18.15
C ASN A 191 16.15 -10.42 -16.76
N TYR A 192 15.25 -11.25 -16.22
CA TYR A 192 15.45 -11.89 -14.92
C TYR A 192 16.41 -13.09 -14.94
N CYS A 193 16.88 -13.52 -16.11
CA CYS A 193 17.89 -14.58 -16.27
C CYS A 193 17.64 -15.80 -15.37
N TYR A 194 16.39 -16.30 -15.32
CA TYR A 194 16.04 -17.43 -14.45
C TYR A 194 16.87 -18.71 -14.69
N ASP A 195 17.45 -18.87 -15.88
CA ASP A 195 18.34 -19.99 -16.21
C ASP A 195 19.64 -19.99 -15.39
N ASP A 196 20.06 -18.82 -14.89
CA ASP A 196 21.26 -18.63 -14.08
C ASP A 196 20.98 -18.74 -12.57
N ASP A 197 19.71 -18.90 -12.17
CA ASP A 197 19.34 -19.05 -10.77
C ASP A 197 19.87 -20.38 -10.21
N PRO A 198 20.77 -20.36 -9.20
CA PRO A 198 21.40 -21.57 -8.68
C PRO A 198 20.40 -22.59 -8.12
N MET A 199 19.29 -22.11 -7.56
CA MET A 199 18.26 -22.97 -6.98
C MET A 199 17.47 -23.65 -8.09
N LEU A 200 16.98 -22.92 -9.09
CA LEU A 200 16.26 -23.50 -10.23
C LEU A 200 17.14 -24.51 -10.99
N LYS A 201 18.42 -24.19 -11.17
CA LYS A 201 19.38 -25.07 -11.83
C LYS A 201 19.63 -26.36 -11.04
N ALA A 202 19.74 -26.29 -9.72
CA ALA A 202 19.92 -27.46 -8.86
C ALA A 202 18.73 -28.44 -8.94
N TYR A 203 17.51 -27.93 -9.14
CA TYR A 203 16.30 -28.74 -9.33
C TYR A 203 16.02 -29.10 -10.80
N GLY A 204 16.91 -28.75 -11.73
CA GLY A 204 16.72 -29.02 -13.17
C GLY A 204 15.53 -28.29 -13.77
N ILE A 205 15.12 -27.16 -13.19
CA ILE A 205 14.02 -26.33 -13.66
C ILE A 205 14.53 -25.38 -14.74
N SER A 206 13.97 -25.47 -15.94
CA SER A 206 14.20 -24.50 -17.02
C SER A 206 12.90 -23.77 -17.35
N ILE A 207 13.00 -22.46 -17.57
CA ILE A 207 11.87 -21.59 -17.89
C ILE A 207 11.97 -21.16 -19.34
N GLN A 208 10.95 -21.49 -20.13
CA GLN A 208 10.87 -21.02 -21.51
C GLN A 208 10.80 -19.49 -21.56
N LYS A 209 11.45 -18.87 -22.55
CA LYS A 209 11.47 -17.40 -22.75
C LYS A 209 10.35 -16.92 -23.69
N GLN A 210 9.60 -17.86 -24.28
CA GLN A 210 8.46 -17.58 -25.15
C GLN A 210 7.16 -17.94 -24.42
N LEU A 211 6.11 -17.19 -24.72
CA LEU A 211 4.77 -17.49 -24.21
C LEU A 211 4.27 -18.82 -24.77
N ALA A 212 3.59 -19.59 -23.92
CA ALA A 212 2.88 -20.78 -24.32
C ALA A 212 1.74 -20.42 -25.29
N ALA A 213 1.74 -21.05 -26.46
CA ALA A 213 0.63 -20.99 -27.40
C ALA A 213 -0.45 -22.00 -26.98
N PHE A 214 -1.71 -21.56 -26.99
CA PHE A 214 -2.86 -22.42 -26.75
C PHE A 214 -3.87 -22.23 -27.87
N GLU A 215 -4.38 -23.34 -28.39
CA GLU A 215 -5.52 -23.33 -29.31
C GLU A 215 -6.81 -23.18 -28.52
N ARG A 216 -7.69 -22.30 -29.00
CA ARG A 216 -9.03 -22.10 -28.43
C ARG A 216 -10.06 -22.32 -29.52
N HIS A 217 -11.01 -23.22 -29.28
CA HIS A 217 -12.19 -23.35 -30.12
C HIS A 217 -13.24 -22.35 -29.66
N ASP A 218 -13.40 -21.26 -30.41
CA ASP A 218 -14.47 -20.30 -30.19
C ASP A 218 -15.76 -20.83 -30.81
N LYS A 219 -16.74 -21.15 -29.96
CA LYS A 219 -18.03 -21.74 -30.38
C LYS A 219 -18.95 -20.77 -31.14
N CYS A 220 -18.60 -19.48 -31.25
CA CYS A 220 -19.52 -18.46 -31.77
C CYS A 220 -19.01 -17.62 -32.96
N THR A 221 -17.77 -17.76 -33.42
CA THR A 221 -17.30 -17.08 -34.64
C THR A 221 -16.09 -17.80 -35.22
N ASN A 222 -16.17 -18.19 -36.49
CA ASN A 222 -14.96 -18.40 -37.28
C ASN A 222 -14.18 -17.08 -37.28
N VAL A 223 -12.87 -17.16 -37.02
CA VAL A 223 -11.88 -16.07 -36.91
C VAL A 223 -11.64 -15.55 -35.48
N GLY A 224 -10.49 -15.92 -34.93
CA GLY A 224 -9.79 -15.16 -33.88
C GLY A 224 -9.16 -16.01 -32.78
N SER A 225 -7.84 -16.23 -32.81
CA SER A 225 -7.12 -16.82 -31.68
C SER A 225 -7.16 -15.88 -30.46
N ALA A 226 -7.98 -16.18 -29.47
CA ALA A 226 -7.95 -15.47 -28.19
C ALA A 226 -6.83 -16.02 -27.29
N MET A 227 -5.65 -15.40 -27.33
CA MET A 227 -4.61 -15.63 -26.32
C MET A 227 -5.05 -15.04 -24.98
N VAL A 228 -5.53 -15.89 -24.07
CA VAL A 228 -5.78 -15.51 -22.67
C VAL A 228 -5.13 -16.51 -21.74
N LYS A 229 -3.84 -16.30 -21.48
CA LYS A 229 -3.11 -16.43 -20.20
C LYS A 229 -1.62 -16.48 -20.53
N THR A 230 -0.89 -15.50 -20.03
CA THR A 230 0.57 -15.46 -20.08
C THR A 230 1.08 -16.64 -19.24
N ALA A 231 1.65 -17.64 -19.90
CA ALA A 231 2.21 -18.81 -19.24
C ALA A 231 3.54 -19.16 -19.89
N PHE A 232 4.56 -19.38 -19.07
CA PHE A 232 5.83 -19.95 -19.50
C PHE A 232 5.88 -21.38 -19.02
N LEU A 233 5.97 -22.33 -19.96
CA LEU A 233 6.07 -23.74 -19.66
C LEU A 233 7.39 -24.03 -18.92
N ILE A 234 7.29 -24.89 -17.91
CA ILE A 234 8.43 -25.48 -17.22
C ILE A 234 8.48 -26.94 -17.62
N LYS A 235 9.61 -27.37 -18.18
CA LYS A 235 9.92 -28.78 -18.36
C LYS A 235 10.76 -29.23 -17.16
N GLY A 236 10.21 -30.14 -16.35
CA GLY A 236 10.97 -30.92 -15.37
C GLY A 236 11.20 -32.33 -15.90
N ASN A 237 12.33 -32.94 -15.55
CA ASN A 237 12.73 -34.30 -15.95
C ASN A 237 11.68 -35.37 -15.64
N GLY A 238 10.72 -35.58 -16.56
CA GLY A 238 9.93 -36.81 -16.67
C GLY A 238 8.80 -37.03 -15.66
N THR A 239 8.58 -36.19 -14.66
CA THR A 239 7.56 -36.47 -13.62
C THR A 239 6.56 -35.33 -13.46
N LEU A 240 5.29 -35.60 -13.81
CA LEU A 240 4.13 -34.73 -13.59
C LEU A 240 3.87 -34.56 -12.09
N ILE A 241 4.06 -33.34 -11.57
CA ILE A 241 3.60 -32.98 -10.23
C ILE A 241 2.22 -32.32 -10.35
N GLY A 242 1.18 -33.05 -9.94
CA GLY A 242 -0.12 -32.49 -9.58
C GLY A 242 -1.27 -32.84 -10.52
N ARG A 243 -1.97 -33.94 -10.21
CA ARG A 243 -3.39 -34.11 -10.58
C ARG A 243 -4.21 -33.18 -9.69
N GLN A 244 -4.90 -32.21 -10.27
CA GLN A 244 -6.12 -31.71 -9.66
C GLN A 244 -7.15 -31.37 -10.74
N LEU A 245 -8.21 -32.16 -10.72
CA LEU A 245 -9.48 -31.92 -11.41
C LEU A 245 -10.00 -30.55 -10.94
N LEU A 246 -10.37 -29.66 -11.86
CA LEU A 246 -11.41 -28.68 -11.57
C LEU A 246 -12.37 -28.64 -12.75
N VAL A 247 -13.60 -29.06 -12.42
CA VAL A 247 -14.82 -29.04 -13.21
C VAL A 247 -15.11 -27.59 -13.65
N VAL A 248 -15.57 -27.45 -14.90
CA VAL A 248 -16.04 -26.20 -15.51
C VAL A 248 -17.29 -25.71 -14.81
#